data_AF-A0A496B4E8-F1
#
_entry.id   AF-A0A496B4E8-F1
#
_cell.length_a   1.000
_cell.length_b   1.000
_cell.length_c   1.000
_cell.angle_alpha   90.00
_cell.angle_beta   90.00
_cell.angle_gamma   90.00
#
_symmetry.space_group_name_H-M   'P 1'
#
loop_
_entity.id
_entity.type
_entity.pdbx_description
1 polymer ?
#
loop_
_entity_poly.entity_id
_entity_poly.type
_entity_poly.pdbx_seq_one_letter_code
_entity_poly.pdbx_strand_id
1 'polypeptide(L)'
;MFFELYSRSGLGKGARSMMVSDYADVPTLTKANIDEKTAESLLKRITPLPPRRTVKSESEWSTLDAIIFDALGLTQGERDGVYEAVVNLVEARLRKARSLRGKS
;
A
#
# COMPACT_ATOMS: atom_id res chain seq x y z
N MET A 1 -1.64 -6.10 -4.05
CA MET A 1 -1.03 -6.47 -2.75
C MET A 1 0.44 -6.88 -2.87
N PHE A 2 0.84 -7.81 -3.76
CA PHE A 2 2.26 -8.18 -3.92
C PHE A 2 3.12 -7.09 -4.60
N PHE A 3 2.55 -6.37 -5.57
CA PHE A 3 3.26 -5.29 -6.26
C PHE A 3 3.65 -4.14 -5.31
N GLU A 4 2.84 -3.91 -4.28
CA GLU A 4 3.01 -2.86 -3.28
C GLU A 4 4.09 -3.23 -2.24
N LEU A 5 4.23 -4.52 -1.93
CA LEU A 5 5.21 -5.02 -0.96
C LEU A 5 6.60 -5.24 -1.57
N TYR A 6 6.67 -5.73 -2.81
CA TYR A 6 7.92 -6.14 -3.45
C TYR A 6 8.48 -5.08 -4.43
N SER A 7 7.84 -3.92 -4.58
CA SER A 7 8.37 -2.84 -5.42
C SER A 7 9.57 -2.14 -4.79
N ARG A 8 10.56 -1.78 -5.61
CA ARG A 8 11.78 -1.06 -5.16
C ARG A 8 11.48 0.36 -4.71
N SER A 9 10.61 1.04 -5.45
CA SER A 9 10.39 2.47 -5.24
C SER A 9 8.99 2.91 -5.65
N GLY A 10 8.50 3.92 -4.93
CA GLY A 10 7.32 4.68 -5.34
C GLY A 10 7.69 5.80 -6.29
N LEU A 11 7.03 5.84 -7.44
CA LEU A 11 7.18 6.89 -8.45
C LEU A 11 6.17 8.05 -8.27
N GLY A 12 5.36 8.00 -7.21
CA GLY A 12 4.33 8.98 -6.90
C GLY A 12 2.96 8.63 -7.52
N LYS A 13 1.89 9.23 -6.97
CA LYS A 13 0.49 8.97 -7.38
C LYS A 13 0.08 7.49 -7.45
N GLY A 14 0.73 6.64 -6.65
CA GLY A 14 0.48 5.18 -6.66
C GLY A 14 1.26 4.39 -7.71
N ALA A 15 2.01 5.05 -8.59
CA ALA A 15 2.93 4.37 -9.49
C ALA A 15 4.11 3.78 -8.71
N ARG A 16 4.53 2.56 -9.10
CA ARG A 16 5.65 1.83 -8.47
C ARG A 16 6.59 1.31 -9.55
N SER A 17 7.87 1.20 -9.21
CA SER A 17 8.88 0.59 -10.06
C SER A 17 9.23 -0.81 -9.55
N MET A 18 9.24 -1.77 -10.47
CA MET A 18 9.65 -3.15 -10.24
C MET A 18 10.44 -3.61 -11.47
N MET A 19 11.58 -4.23 -11.24
CA MET A 19 12.44 -4.82 -12.27
C MET A 19 12.20 -6.32 -12.38
N VAL A 20 12.65 -6.93 -13.48
CA VAL A 20 12.54 -8.37 -13.69
C VAL A 20 13.19 -9.17 -12.56
N SER A 21 14.32 -8.71 -12.02
CA SER A 21 14.98 -9.38 -10.89
C SER A 21 14.16 -9.37 -9.60
N ASP A 22 13.27 -8.40 -9.40
CA ASP A 22 12.43 -8.34 -8.21
C ASP A 22 11.33 -9.41 -8.22
N TYR A 23 10.92 -9.87 -9.40
CA TYR A 23 9.91 -10.92 -9.53
C TYR A 23 10.38 -12.27 -8.98
N ALA A 24 11.68 -12.49 -8.85
CA ALA A 24 12.23 -13.72 -8.29
C ALA A 24 11.77 -13.93 -6.82
N ASP A 25 11.66 -12.83 -6.08
CA ASP A 25 11.30 -12.81 -4.67
C ASP A 25 9.78 -12.78 -4.45
N VAL A 26 9.00 -12.47 -5.49
CA VAL A 26 7.54 -12.46 -5.41
C VAL A 26 7.03 -13.90 -5.24
N PRO A 27 6.25 -14.22 -4.20
CA PRO A 27 5.61 -15.51 -4.05
C PRO A 27 4.63 -15.78 -5.20
N THR A 28 4.76 -16.94 -5.85
CA THR A 28 3.87 -17.37 -6.94
C THR A 28 3.05 -18.59 -6.54
N LEU A 29 1.91 -18.81 -7.19
CA LEU A 29 1.03 -19.96 -6.93
C LEU A 29 1.74 -21.30 -7.13
N THR A 30 2.72 -21.35 -8.03
CA THR A 30 3.55 -22.54 -8.28
C THR A 30 4.44 -22.89 -7.09
N LYS A 31 4.91 -21.91 -6.32
CA LYS A 31 5.67 -22.13 -5.08
C LYS A 31 4.79 -22.57 -3.91
N ALA A 32 3.46 -22.51 -4.05
CA ALA A 32 2.49 -22.86 -3.01
C ALA A 32 2.01 -24.33 -3.09
N ASN A 33 2.67 -25.19 -3.87
CA ASN A 33 2.27 -26.59 -4.11
C ASN A 33 0.82 -26.74 -4.61
N ILE A 34 0.32 -25.77 -5.37
CA ILE A 34 -1.00 -25.83 -5.99
C ILE A 34 -0.87 -26.50 -7.36
N ASP A 35 -1.79 -27.41 -7.68
CA ASP A 35 -1.81 -28.06 -8.99
C ASP A 35 -2.14 -27.06 -10.11
N GLU A 36 -1.60 -27.32 -11.30
CA GLU A 36 -1.72 -26.42 -12.45
C GLU A 36 -3.18 -26.19 -12.88
N LYS A 37 -4.04 -27.20 -12.76
CA LYS A 37 -5.46 -27.10 -13.10
C LYS A 37 -6.22 -26.18 -12.14
N THR A 38 -5.95 -26.30 -10.84
CA THR A 38 -6.50 -25.41 -9.83
C THR A 38 -6.00 -23.99 -10.03
N ALA A 39 -4.71 -23.80 -10.32
CA ALA A 39 -4.16 -22.47 -10.62
C ALA A 39 -4.85 -21.84 -11.83
N GLU A 40 -5.03 -22.59 -12.92
CA GLU A 40 -5.70 -22.11 -14.13
C GLU A 40 -7.17 -21.76 -13.86
N SER A 41 -7.89 -22.60 -13.11
CA SER A 41 -9.28 -22.35 -12.72
C SER A 41 -9.42 -21.07 -11.89
N LEU A 42 -8.52 -20.88 -10.91
CA LEU A 42 -8.49 -19.67 -10.09
C LEU A 42 -8.22 -18.42 -10.92
N LEU A 43 -7.24 -18.47 -11.81
CA LEU A 43 -6.93 -17.36 -12.70
C LEU A 43 -8.12 -17.02 -13.60
N LYS A 44 -8.75 -18.01 -14.25
CA LYS A 44 -9.96 -17.80 -15.07
C LYS A 44 -11.10 -17.14 -14.30
N ARG A 45 -11.24 -17.46 -13.01
CA ARG A 45 -12.25 -16.85 -12.14
C ARG A 45 -11.92 -15.40 -11.74
N ILE A 46 -10.65 -15.07 -11.56
CA ILE A 46 -10.21 -13.76 -11.06
C ILE A 46 -10.03 -12.74 -12.19
N THR A 47 -9.53 -13.14 -13.35
CA THR A 47 -9.29 -12.25 -14.50
C THR A 47 -10.47 -11.35 -14.90
N PRO A 48 -11.74 -11.82 -14.92
CA PRO A 48 -12.86 -10.95 -15.29
C PRO A 48 -13.34 -10.03 -14.15
N LEU A 49 -12.82 -10.20 -12.92
CA LEU A 49 -13.26 -9.38 -11.79
C LEU A 49 -12.80 -7.93 -11.99
N PRO A 50 -13.67 -6.94 -11.74
CA PRO A 50 -13.26 -5.54 -11.81
C PRO A 50 -12.19 -5.26 -10.74
N PRO A 51 -11.33 -4.26 -10.97
CA PRO A 51 -10.40 -3.79 -9.95
C PRO A 51 -11.15 -3.52 -8.65
N ARG A 52 -10.57 -3.96 -7.53
CA ARG A 52 -11.16 -3.76 -6.20
C ARG A 52 -11.41 -2.26 -6.01
N ARG A 53 -12.67 -1.89 -5.77
CA ARG A 53 -13.00 -0.53 -5.32
C ARG A 53 -12.48 -0.38 -3.89
N THR A 54 -11.53 0.53 -3.69
CA THR A 54 -11.11 0.94 -2.36
C THR A 54 -12.26 1.72 -1.72
N VAL A 55 -12.95 1.11 -0.76
CA VAL A 55 -13.96 1.81 0.04
C VAL A 55 -13.21 2.76 0.98
N LYS A 56 -13.52 4.06 0.92
CA LYS A 56 -13.09 4.99 1.96
C LYS A 56 -14.04 4.86 3.13
N SER A 57 -13.80 3.89 4.01
CA SER A 57 -14.47 3.84 5.30
C SER A 57 -13.61 4.57 6.33
N GLU A 58 -13.99 5.79 6.72
CA GLU A 58 -13.25 6.55 7.74
C GLU A 58 -13.19 5.83 9.10
N SER A 59 -14.19 4.99 9.44
CA SER A 59 -14.19 4.25 10.72
C SER A 59 -13.29 3.01 10.73
N GLU A 60 -12.98 2.44 9.55
CA GLU A 60 -12.07 1.29 9.47
C GLU A 60 -10.61 1.70 9.72
N TRP A 61 -10.23 2.93 9.36
CA TRP A 61 -8.84 3.39 9.51
C TRP A 61 -8.45 3.64 10.97
N SER A 62 -9.32 4.23 11.79
CA SER A 62 -9.00 4.45 13.22
C SER A 62 -8.86 3.14 13.99
N THR A 63 -9.67 2.13 13.64
CA THR A 63 -9.57 0.78 14.20
C THR A 63 -8.24 0.13 13.82
N LEU A 64 -7.83 0.28 12.55
CA LEU A 64 -6.57 -0.25 12.07
C LEU A 64 -5.37 0.44 12.74
N ASP A 65 -5.40 1.77 12.88
CA ASP A 65 -4.37 2.54 13.56
C ASP A 65 -4.19 2.05 15.00
N ALA A 66 -5.30 1.84 15.73
CA ALA A 66 -5.27 1.29 17.09
C ALA A 66 -4.57 -0.08 17.16
N ILE A 67 -4.94 -1.01 16.27
CA ILE A 67 -4.33 -2.35 16.19
C ILE A 67 -2.82 -2.24 15.93
N ILE A 68 -2.40 -1.36 15.02
CA ILE A 68 -0.98 -1.17 14.70
C ILE A 68 -0.22 -0.56 15.89
N PHE A 69 -0.79 0.46 16.54
CA PHE A 69 -0.17 1.09 17.69
C PHE A 69 -0.04 0.13 18.88
N ASP A 70 -1.05 -0.71 19.09
CA ASP A 70 -1.02 -1.75 20.13
C ASP A 70 0.05 -2.80 19.81
N ALA A 71 0.16 -3.25 18.55
CA ALA A 71 1.21 -4.19 18.12
C ALA A 71 2.63 -3.63 18.27
N LEU A 72 2.79 -2.31 18.14
CA LEU A 72 4.06 -1.60 18.33
C LEU A 72 4.31 -1.17 19.79
N GLY A 73 3.32 -1.34 20.67
CA GLY A 73 3.43 -0.96 22.08
C GLY A 73 3.48 0.55 22.32
N LEU A 74 2.91 1.36 21.43
CA LEU A 74 2.97 2.82 21.53
C LEU A 74 2.07 3.36 22.64
N THR A 75 2.63 4.24 23.46
CA THR A 75 1.91 5.05 24.45
C THR A 75 1.06 6.13 23.77
N GLN A 76 0.10 6.72 24.50
CA GLN A 76 -0.77 7.75 23.93
C GLN A 76 0.04 8.94 23.36
N GLY A 77 1.06 9.41 24.07
CA GLY A 77 1.90 10.51 23.60
C GLY A 77 2.68 10.19 22.32
N GLU A 78 3.10 8.95 22.13
CA GLU A 78 3.76 8.51 20.90
C GLU A 78 2.77 8.41 19.73
N ARG A 79 1.54 7.95 19.99
CA ARG A 79 0.46 7.93 18.99
C ARG A 79 0.16 9.35 18.51
N ASP A 80 0.03 10.30 19.44
CA ASP A 80 -0.20 11.70 19.14
C ASP A 80 0.96 12.28 18.31
N GLY A 81 2.21 11.95 18.68
CA GLY A 81 3.40 12.35 17.92
C GLY A 81 3.45 11.78 16.49
N VAL A 82 2.97 10.55 16.27
CA VAL A 82 2.83 9.96 14.92
C VAL A 82 1.84 10.77 14.10
N TYR A 83 0.67 11.08 14.65
CA TYR A 83 -0.33 11.87 13.93
C TYR A 83 0.18 13.27 13.59
N GLU A 84 0.82 13.97 14.53
CA GLU A 84 1.42 15.27 14.28
C GLU A 84 2.49 15.22 13.16
N ALA A 85 3.37 14.22 13.19
CA ALA A 85 4.39 14.05 12.17
C ALA A 85 3.79 13.82 10.78
N VAL A 86 2.72 13.03 10.69
CA VAL A 86 2.01 12.76 9.43
C VAL A 86 1.33 14.03 8.90
N VAL A 87 0.63 14.78 9.75
CA VAL A 87 0.00 16.06 9.37
C VAL A 87 1.03 17.02 8.82
N ASN A 88 2.13 17.24 9.56
CA ASN A 88 3.22 18.13 9.15
C ASN A 88 3.84 17.71 7.79
N LEU A 89 4.02 16.40 7.57
CA LEU A 89 4.53 15.87 6.31
C LEU A 89 3.59 16.16 5.14
N VAL A 90 2.28 15.96 5.32
CA VAL A 90 1.27 16.22 4.29
C VAL A 90 1.20 17.71 3.98
N GLU A 91 1.16 18.56 5.00
CA GLU A 91 1.16 20.01 4.83
C GLU A 91 2.39 20.52 4.08
N ALA A 92 3.58 20.02 4.43
CA ALA A 92 4.83 20.35 3.75
C ALA A 92 4.78 19.98 2.25
N ARG A 93 4.23 18.80 1.91
CA ARG A 93 4.06 18.34 0.52
C ARG A 93 3.07 19.21 -0.24
N LEU A 94 1.94 19.55 0.37
CA LEU A 94 0.93 20.43 -0.24
C LEU A 94 1.48 21.85 -0.47
N ARG A 95 2.24 22.39 0.49
CA ARG A 95 2.92 23.69 0.34
C ARG A 95 3.94 23.66 -0.81
N LYS A 96 4.77 22.61 -0.89
CA LYS A 96 5.73 22.44 -2.00
C LYS A 96 5.02 22.33 -3.35
N ALA A 97 3.97 21.53 -3.45
CA ALA A 97 3.19 21.38 -4.67
C ALA A 97 2.56 22.71 -5.12
N ARG A 98 2.01 23.50 -4.18
CA ARG A 98 1.49 24.85 -4.46
C ARG A 98 2.57 25.81 -4.95
N SER A 99 3.76 25.79 -4.34
CA SER A 99 4.90 26.62 -4.75
C SER A 99 5.37 26.33 -6.18
N LEU A 100 5.34 25.06 -6.61
CA LEU A 100 5.70 24.67 -7.97
C LEU A 100 4.64 25.06 -9.00
N ARG A 101 3.37 25.14 -8.60
CA ARG A 101 2.25 25.50 -9.50
C ARG A 101 2.23 26.97 -9.91
N GLY A 102 2.86 27.85 -9.12
CA GLY A 102 2.99 29.28 -9.41
C GLY A 102 4.27 29.68 -10.16
N LYS A 103 5.13 28.71 -10.53
CA LYS A 103 6.41 28.93 -11.24
C LYS A 103 6.37 28.44 -12.69
N SER A 104 5.18 28.32 -13.28
CA SER A 104 5.00 27.97 -14.70
C SER A 104 4.70 29.18 -15.54
#